data_AF-A0A1H1KCD2-F1
#
_entry.id   AF-A0A1H1KCD2-F1
#
_cell.length_a   1.000
_cell.length_b   1.000
_cell.length_c   1.000
_cell.angle_alpha   90.00
_cell.angle_beta   90.00
_cell.angle_gamma   90.00
#
_symmetry.space_group_name_H-M   'P 1'
#
loop_
_entity.id
_entity.type
_entity.pdbx_description
1 polymer ?
#
loop_
_entity_poly.entity_id
_entity_poly.type
_entity_poly.pdbx_seq_one_letter_code
_entity_poly.pdbx_strand_id
1 'polypeptide(L)' 'MADQFEVIEAKPKLLTVRHLAEEHLYTFHVVEDHDGRLILGHDNMRENARAEHSGAHHFFEAREFAEAEARRRRMIDC' A
#
# COMPACT_ATOMS: atom_id res chain seq x y z
N MET A 1 -13.41 -2.43 5.39
CA MET A 1 -12.16 -1.74 4.98
C MET A 1 -11.22 -2.70 4.24
N ALA A 2 -10.93 -3.90 4.75
CA ALA A 2 -10.12 -4.88 4.01
C ALA A 2 -10.75 -5.37 2.69
N ASP A 3 -12.07 -5.24 2.52
CA ASP A 3 -12.80 -5.73 1.34
C ASP A 3 -12.70 -4.82 0.11
N GLN A 4 -11.99 -3.69 0.21
CA GLN A 4 -11.82 -2.72 -0.88
C GLN A 4 -10.45 -2.84 -1.56
N PHE A 5 -9.50 -3.54 -0.94
CA PHE A 5 -8.14 -3.65 -1.43
C PHE A 5 -7.67 -5.11 -1.45
N GLU A 6 -6.77 -5.41 -2.36
CA GLU A 6 -6.07 -6.69 -2.37
C GLU A 6 -4.57 -6.50 -2.54
N VAL A 7 -3.78 -7.44 -2.03
CA VAL A 7 -2.33 -7.46 -2.26
C VAL A 7 -2.07 -8.16 -3.59
N ILE A 8 -1.53 -7.42 -4.56
CA ILE A 8 -1.12 -7.97 -5.87
C ILE A 8 0.32 -8.46 -5.82
N GLU A 9 1.19 -7.81 -5.04
CA GLU A 9 2.58 -8.19 -4.90
C GLU A 9 3.08 -7.93 -3.48
N ALA A 10 3.73 -8.92 -2.88
CA ALA A 10 4.41 -8.78 -1.59
C ALA A 10 5.81 -9.40 -1.67
N LYS A 11 6.81 -8.53 -1.72
CA LYS A 11 8.24 -8.87 -1.72
C LYS A 11 8.89 -8.27 -0.46
N PRO A 12 10.06 -8.75 0.00
CA PRO A 12 10.67 -8.29 1.25
C PRO A 12 10.86 -6.77 1.40
N LYS A 13 10.94 -6.02 0.29
CA LYS A 13 11.13 -4.56 0.28
C LYS A 13 10.03 -3.78 -0.43
N LEU A 14 8.96 -4.45 -0.85
CA LEU A 14 7.96 -3.88 -1.75
C LEU A 14 6.60 -4.53 -1.51
N LEU A 15 5.57 -3.71 -1.39
CA LEU A 15 4.19 -4.13 -1.28
C LEU A 15 3.34 -3.34 -2.27
N THR A 16 2.64 -4.04 -3.16
CA THR A 16 1.71 -3.44 -4.12
C THR A 16 0.29 -3.88 -3.80
N VAL A 17 -0.60 -2.91 -3.60
CA VAL A 17 -2.02 -3.14 -3.34
C VAL A 17 -2.88 -2.54 -4.45
N ARG A 18 -3.99 -3.19 -4.75
CA ARG A 18 -4.96 -2.76 -5.76
C ARG A 18 -6.27 -2.37 -5.10
N HIS A 19 -6.84 -1.23 -5.47
CA HIS A 19 -8.22 -0.90 -5.14
C HIS A 19 -9.17 -1.71 -6.04
N LEU A 20 -10.10 -2.45 -5.46
CA LEU A 20 -10.93 -3.41 -6.18
C LEU A 20 -11.99 -2.75 -7.08
N ALA A 21 -12.53 -1.60 -6.68
CA ALA A 21 -13.58 -0.92 -7.45
C ALA A 21 -13.01 -0.05 -8.58
N GLU A 22 -11.92 0.67 -8.31
CA GLU A 22 -11.36 1.64 -9.26
C GLU A 22 -10.07 1.17 -9.93
N GLU A 23 -9.54 0.02 -9.52
CA GLU A 23 -8.34 -0.62 -10.08
C GLU A 23 -7.06 0.23 -9.98
N HIS A 24 -7.03 1.20 -9.06
CA HIS A 24 -5.81 1.91 -8.69
C HIS A 24 -4.77 0.96 -8.11
N LEU A 25 -3.50 1.16 -8.49
CA LEU A 25 -2.39 0.43 -7.91
C LEU A 25 -1.57 1.36 -7.03
N TYR A 26 -1.30 0.93 -5.82
CA TYR A 26 -0.47 1.65 -4.85
C TYR A 26 0.72 0.79 -4.49
N THR A 27 1.92 1.33 -4.70
CA THR A 27 3.17 0.66 -4.37
C THR A 27 3.83 1.35 -3.18
N PHE A 28 4.22 0.53 -2.20
CA PHE A 28 4.87 0.93 -0.97
C PHE A 28 6.20 0.19 -0.82
N HIS A 29 7.21 0.87 -0.30
CA HIS A 29 8.50 0.28 0.03
C HIS A 29 8.66 0.08 1.52
N VAL A 30 9.34 -1.00 1.90
CA VAL A 30 9.84 -1.14 3.27
C VAL A 30 11.12 -0.33 3.37
N VAL A 31 11.13 0.67 4.24
CA VAL A 31 12.29 1.53 4.52
C VAL A 31 12.59 1.52 6.01
N GLU A 32 13.83 1.82 6.37
CA GLU A 32 14.25 1.97 7.76
C GLU A 32 14.08 3.44 8.19
N ASP A 33 13.48 3.68 9.35
CA ASP A 33 13.38 5.02 9.94
C ASP A 33 14.67 5.43 10.67
N HIS A 34 14.69 6.63 11.24
CA HIS A 34 15.87 7.14 11.97
C HIS A 34 16.21 6.34 13.24
N ASP A 35 15.26 5.56 13.77
CA ASP A 35 15.40 4.72 14.96
C ASP A 35 15.72 3.25 14.60
N GLY A 36 15.94 2.93 13.32
CA GLY A 36 16.24 1.59 12.85
C GLY A 36 15.01 0.69 12.68
N ARG A 37 13.79 1.25 12.67
CA ARG A 37 12.54 0.49 12.53
C ARG A 37 12.14 0.39 11.08
N LEU A 38 11.69 -0.79 10.67
CA LEU A 38 11.11 -1.00 9.35
C LEU A 38 9.70 -0.39 9.32
N ILE A 39 9.47 0.52 8.38
CA ILE A 39 8.20 1.22 8.11
C ILE A 39 7.83 1.16 6.63
N LEU A 40 6.57 1.45 6.29
CA LEU A 40 6.15 1.65 4.90
C LEU A 40 6.38 3.10 4.43
N GLY A 41 7.31 3.23 3.49
CA GLY A 41 7.47 4.40 2.64
C GLY A 41 6.53 4.35 1.43
N HIS A 42 6.14 5.52 0.93
CA HIS A 42 5.39 5.63 -0.32
C HIS A 42 6.36 5.67 -1.50
N ASP A 43 6.07 4.90 -2.54
CA ASP A 43 6.88 4.90 -3.77
C ASP A 43 6.11 5.55 -4.92
N ASN A 44 5.10 4.83 -5.41
CA ASN A 44 4.42 5.18 -6.64
C ASN A 44 2.94 4.82 -6.57
N MET A 45 2.12 5.59 -7.28
CA MET A 45 0.70 5.37 -7.44
C MET A 45 0.38 5.35 -8.92
N ARG A 46 -0.24 4.27 -9.39
CA ARG A 46 -0.76 4.18 -10.75
C ARG A 46 -2.26 4.32 -10.72
N GLU A 47 -2.73 5.49 -11.11
CA GLU A 47 -4.16 5.77 -11.25
C GLU A 47 -4.74 5.03 -12.45
N ASN A 48 -6.03 4.73 -12.36
CA ASN A 48 -6.82 4.23 -13.47
C ASN A 48 -7.52 5.43 -14.09
N ALA A 49 -7.22 5.76 -15.35
CA ALA A 49 -7.80 6.92 -16.03
C ALA A 49 -9.33 6.85 -16.22
N ARG A 50 -9.95 5.69 -15.91
CA ARG A 50 -11.40 5.47 -15.95
C ARG A 50 -12.06 5.47 -14.57
N ALA A 51 -11.28 5.65 -13.51
CA ALA A 51 -11.81 5.73 -12.14
C ALA A 51 -12.70 6.96 -11.98
N GLU A 52 -13.68 6.86 -11.08
CA GLU A 52 -14.57 7.96 -10.73
C GLU A 52 -13.83 8.97 -9.85
N HIS A 53 -12.99 8.48 -8.95
CA HIS A 53 -12.15 9.26 -8.05
C HIS A 53 -10.68 9.22 -8.47
N SER A 54 -9.91 10.19 -7.98
CA SER A 54 -8.46 10.15 -8.12
C SER A 54 -7.86 9.12 -7.17
N GLY A 55 -6.71 8.57 -7.51
CA GLY A 55 -5.99 7.65 -6.64
C GLY A 55 -5.63 8.29 -5.28
N ALA A 56 -5.48 9.62 -5.24
CA ALA A 56 -5.27 10.35 -4.01
C ALA A 56 -6.47 10.27 -3.04
N HIS A 57 -7.69 10.08 -3.55
CA HIS A 57 -8.91 9.94 -2.73
C HIS A 57 -8.83 8.72 -1.81
N HIS A 58 -8.40 7.58 -2.35
CA HIS A 58 -8.29 6.31 -1.62
C HIS A 58 -6.90 6.04 -1.04
N PHE A 59 -5.98 7.00 -1.13
CA PHE A 59 -4.57 6.80 -0.74
C PHE A 59 -4.41 6.43 0.73
N PHE A 60 -5.11 7.13 1.64
CA PHE A 60 -5.00 6.87 3.07
C PHE A 60 -5.52 5.48 3.43
N GLU A 61 -6.66 5.08 2.88
CA GLU A 61 -7.23 3.74 3.08
C GLU A 61 -6.32 2.65 2.51
N ALA A 62 -5.74 2.89 1.32
CA ALA A 62 -4.76 1.99 0.71
C ALA A 62 -3.50 1.83 1.58
N ARG A 63 -3.03 2.93 2.18
CA ARG A 63 -1.89 2.93 3.09
C ARG A 63 -2.18 2.15 4.37
N GLU A 64 -3.32 2.39 5.01
CA GLU A 64 -3.70 1.65 6.23
C GLU A 64 -3.82 0.14 5.96
N PHE A 65 -4.41 -0.24 4.82
CA PHE A 65 -4.48 -1.63 4.39
C PHE A 65 -3.08 -2.22 4.15
N ALA A 66 -2.22 -1.50 3.44
CA ALA A 66 -0.85 -1.92 3.17
C ALA A 66 -0.03 -2.09 4.46
N GLU A 67 -0.14 -1.17 5.42
CA GLU A 67 0.53 -1.25 6.72
C GLU A 67 0.05 -2.48 7.50
N ALA A 68 -1.25 -2.75 7.54
CA ALA A 68 -1.80 -3.94 8.18
C ALA A 68 -1.28 -5.25 7.55
N GLU A 69 -1.20 -5.32 6.21
CA GLU A 69 -0.67 -6.48 5.50
C GLU A 69 0.85 -6.65 5.70
N ALA A 70 1.61 -5.55 5.68
CA ALA A 70 3.04 -5.58 5.96
C ALA A 70 3.33 -6.07 7.38
N ARG A 71 2.57 -5.64 8.39
CA ARG A 71 2.64 -6.14 9.78
C ARG A 71 2.38 -7.63 9.87
N ARG A 72 1.28 -8.11 9.26
CA ARG A 72 0.91 -9.53 9.26
C ARG A 72 2.01 -10.41 8.66
N ARG A 73 2.72 -9.88 7.66
CA ARG A 73 3.81 -10.56 6.96
C ARG A 73 5.19 -10.36 7.61
N ARG A 74 5.25 -9.64 8.74
CA ARG A 74 6.50 -9.28 9.44
C ARG A 74 7.51 -8.55 8.55
N MET A 75 7.00 -7.70 7.66
CA MET A 75 7.80 -6.86 6.77
C MET A 75 8.18 -5.52 7.42
N ILE A 76 7.39 -5.06 8.38
CA ILE A 76 7.60 -3.83 9.15
C ILE A 76 7.47 -4.13 10.65
N ASP A 77 8.12 -3.32 11.48
CA ASP A 77 8.15 -3.48 12.94
C ASP A 77 6.99 -2.77 13.63
N CYS A 78 6.50 -1.69 13.01
CA CYS A 78 5.39 -0.87 13.50
C CYS A 78 4.08 -1.54 13.16
#